data_AF-J7FC74-F1
#
_entry.id   AF-J7FC74-F1
#
_cell.length_a   1.000
_cell.length_b   1.000
_cell.length_c   1.000
_cell.angle_alpha   90.00
_cell.angle_beta   90.00
_cell.angle_gamma   90.00
#
_symmetry.space_group_name_H-M   'P 1'
#
loop_
_entity.id
_entity.type
_entity.pdbx_description
1 polymer ?
#
loop_
_entity_poly.entity_id
_entity_poly.type
_entity_poly.pdbx_seq_one_letter_code
_entity_poly.pdbx_strand_id
1 'polypeptide(L)'
;MKLLAVTLLAFAAVVSARNIDLEDVIDLEDITAYDYHTKIGIPLAEKIRLAEEEAERNPSRIVGGSNSNLGAFPYQAGLLASFSGGQGVCGGSLLNVRRVLTAAHCWFDGRNQATSFTVVLGSVRLFSGGTRLNTASVVMHGSWNPSLIRNDIAMINLPSNVATSGNIAPIALPSGNELNNNFNGATATASGFGLSRDGGSVDGNLRHVDLPVITNAVCTVSFPGIIQSSNICTSGANGRSTCQGDSGGPLVVTSNNRRILIGVT
;
A
#
# COMPACT_ATOMS: atom_id res chain seq x y z
N MET A 1 37.91 32.00 -37.90
CA MET A 1 36.87 32.22 -36.87
C MET A 1 35.78 31.12 -36.90
N LYS A 2 36.13 29.82 -36.86
CA LYS A 2 35.14 28.72 -36.74
C LYS A 2 35.58 27.55 -35.85
N LEU A 3 36.81 27.54 -35.31
CA LEU A 3 37.27 26.48 -34.41
C LEU A 3 37.16 26.80 -32.91
N LEU A 4 36.97 28.05 -32.50
CA LEU A 4 36.82 28.41 -31.07
C LEU A 4 35.41 28.23 -30.51
N ALA A 5 34.38 28.14 -31.37
CA ALA A 5 32.99 28.01 -30.92
C ALA A 5 32.59 26.56 -30.56
N VAL A 6 33.28 25.57 -31.13
CA VAL A 6 32.95 24.15 -30.91
C VAL A 6 33.51 23.63 -29.58
N THR A 7 34.64 24.16 -29.12
CA THR A 7 35.23 23.80 -27.82
C THR A 7 34.49 24.40 -26.62
N LEU A 8 33.82 25.56 -26.77
CA LEU A 8 32.99 26.14 -25.71
C LEU A 8 31.66 25.39 -25.52
N LEU A 9 31.06 24.88 -26.61
CA LEU A 9 29.82 24.09 -26.56
C LEU A 9 30.05 22.68 -25.96
N ALA A 10 31.22 22.08 -26.19
CA ALA A 10 31.59 20.80 -25.58
C ALA A 10 31.85 20.93 -24.06
N PHE A 11 32.40 22.05 -23.59
CA PHE A 11 32.61 22.28 -22.15
C PHE A 11 31.33 22.68 -21.40
N ALA A 12 30.40 23.38 -22.04
CA ALA A 12 29.10 23.70 -21.42
C ALA A 12 28.21 22.44 -21.22
N ALA A 13 28.31 21.45 -22.12
CA ALA A 13 27.60 20.18 -21.99
C ALA A 13 28.19 19.26 -20.90
N VAL A 14 29.49 19.39 -20.60
CA VAL A 14 30.17 18.60 -19.54
C VAL A 14 30.03 19.24 -18.16
N VAL A 15 29.89 20.57 -18.07
CA VAL A 15 29.67 21.27 -16.79
C VAL A 15 28.20 21.17 -16.31
N SER A 16 27.24 20.95 -17.21
CA SER A 16 25.84 20.69 -16.80
C SER A 16 25.56 19.24 -16.41
N ALA A 17 26.56 18.35 -16.46
CA ALA A 17 26.45 16.94 -16.10
C ALA A 17 27.05 16.61 -14.72
N ARG A 18 27.41 17.62 -13.90
CA ARG A 18 27.88 17.45 -12.54
C ARG A 18 26.93 18.13 -11.56
N ASN A 19 25.92 17.37 -11.15
CA ASN A 19 25.30 17.33 -9.82
C ASN A 19 24.02 16.49 -9.92
N ILE A 20 24.15 15.25 -10.40
CA ILE A 20 23.22 14.21 -9.99
C ILE A 20 23.98 13.53 -8.86
N ASP A 21 23.57 13.79 -7.62
CA ASP A 21 24.11 13.05 -6.49
C ASP A 21 23.88 11.57 -6.79
N LEU A 22 24.90 10.74 -6.58
CA LEU A 22 24.80 9.30 -6.82
C LEU A 22 23.78 8.63 -5.88
N GLU A 23 23.27 9.38 -4.89
CA GLU A 23 22.14 9.05 -4.01
C GLU A 23 20.76 9.35 -4.61
N ASP A 24 20.67 10.09 -5.73
CA ASP A 24 19.42 10.37 -6.48
C ASP A 24 19.13 9.33 -7.58
N VAL A 25 20.00 8.32 -7.74
CA VAL A 25 19.61 7.12 -8.48
C VAL A 25 18.62 6.39 -7.60
N ILE A 26 17.32 6.58 -7.86
CA ILE A 26 16.26 5.75 -7.28
C ILE A 26 16.71 4.31 -7.49
N ASP A 27 17.08 3.64 -6.40
CA ASP A 27 17.62 2.30 -6.48
C ASP A 27 16.55 1.45 -7.18
N LEU A 28 16.87 0.86 -8.32
CA LEU A 28 15.90 0.05 -9.07
C LEU A 28 15.41 -1.10 -8.20
N GLU A 29 16.16 -1.48 -7.17
CA GLU A 29 15.77 -2.43 -6.13
C GLU A 29 14.61 -1.95 -5.23
N ASP A 30 14.38 -0.65 -5.10
CA ASP A 30 13.30 -0.04 -4.30
C ASP A 30 12.01 0.21 -5.10
N ILE A 31 12.07 0.17 -6.43
CA ILE A 31 10.89 0.33 -7.30
C ILE A 31 10.17 -1.01 -7.53
N THR A 32 10.69 -2.14 -7.04
CA THR A 32 10.07 -3.46 -7.22
C THR A 32 9.36 -3.94 -5.96
N ALA A 33 8.38 -4.82 -6.14
CA ALA A 33 7.80 -5.57 -5.03
C ALA A 33 8.67 -6.78 -4.63
N TYR A 34 9.84 -6.94 -5.26
CA TYR A 34 10.69 -8.10 -5.05
C TYR A 34 11.32 -8.08 -3.67
N ASP A 35 11.18 -9.19 -2.93
CA ASP A 35 11.72 -9.34 -1.57
C ASP A 35 11.13 -8.35 -0.54
N TYR A 36 9.91 -7.85 -0.79
CA TYR A 36 9.17 -6.95 0.10
C TYR A 36 9.13 -7.46 1.55
N HIS A 37 8.94 -8.76 1.78
CA HIS A 37 8.77 -9.28 3.13
C HIS A 37 10.05 -9.21 3.96
N THR A 38 11.22 -9.47 3.36
CA THR A 38 12.49 -9.32 4.06
C THR A 38 12.80 -7.85 4.32
N LYS A 39 12.58 -6.99 3.31
CA LYS A 39 12.93 -5.56 3.37
C LYS A 39 12.01 -4.78 4.32
N ILE A 40 10.70 -5.05 4.27
CA ILE A 40 9.66 -4.20 4.88
C ILE A 40 8.71 -5.03 5.74
N GLY A 41 8.06 -6.04 5.16
CA GLY A 41 6.91 -6.71 5.78
C GLY A 41 7.21 -7.31 7.15
N ILE A 42 8.28 -8.10 7.28
CA ILE A 42 8.65 -8.78 8.54
C ILE A 42 9.19 -7.78 9.58
N PRO A 43 10.16 -6.90 9.27
CA PRO A 43 10.64 -5.91 10.23
C PRO A 43 9.53 -4.99 10.75
N LEU A 44 8.58 -4.62 9.89
CA LEU A 44 7.49 -3.71 10.26
C LEU A 44 6.44 -4.39 11.13
N ALA A 45 6.12 -5.67 10.88
CA ALA A 45 5.23 -6.44 11.74
C ALA A 45 5.69 -6.43 13.20
N GLU A 46 6.99 -6.67 13.44
CA GLU A 46 7.54 -6.65 14.80
C GLU A 46 7.48 -5.25 15.43
N LYS A 47 7.75 -4.19 14.65
CA LYS A 47 7.61 -2.80 15.13
C LYS A 47 6.18 -2.48 15.54
N ILE A 48 5.18 -2.90 14.75
CA ILE A 48 3.76 -2.66 15.05
C ILE A 48 3.36 -3.43 16.31
N ARG A 49 3.75 -4.70 16.44
CA ARG A 49 3.47 -5.53 17.62
C ARG A 49 3.98 -4.86 18.90
N LEU A 50 5.25 -4.42 18.89
CA LEU A 50 5.85 -3.73 20.03
C LEU A 50 5.16 -2.39 20.34
N ALA A 51 4.73 -1.65 19.32
CA ALA A 51 4.00 -0.39 19.51
C ALA A 51 2.60 -0.61 20.13
N GLU A 52 1.88 -1.65 19.70
CA GLU A 52 0.59 -2.03 20.30
C GLU A 52 0.77 -2.43 21.77
N GLU A 53 1.74 -3.30 22.08
CA GLU A 53 2.04 -3.71 23.46
C GLU A 53 2.42 -2.52 24.35
N GLU A 54 3.18 -1.58 23.81
CA GLU A 54 3.55 -0.36 24.53
C GLU A 54 2.35 0.56 24.76
N ALA A 55 1.46 0.71 23.76
CA ALA A 55 0.23 1.50 23.89
C ALA A 55 -0.75 0.89 24.90
N GLU A 56 -0.78 -0.45 25.05
CA GLU A 56 -1.56 -1.14 26.08
C GLU A 56 -0.99 -0.90 27.48
N ARG A 57 0.33 -0.88 27.64
CA ARG A 57 0.98 -0.59 28.92
C ARG A 57 0.90 0.89 29.31
N ASN A 58 0.96 1.79 28.33
CA ASN A 58 1.06 3.24 28.54
C ASN A 58 0.06 4.04 27.67
N PRO A 59 -1.25 4.04 28.00
CA PRO A 59 -2.31 4.60 27.16
C PRO A 59 -2.27 6.13 26.99
N SER A 60 -1.43 6.87 27.72
CA SER A 60 -1.33 8.33 27.68
C SER A 60 -0.37 8.89 26.62
N ARG A 61 0.36 8.05 25.87
CA ARG A 61 1.43 8.46 24.94
C ARG A 61 1.08 8.19 23.46
N ILE A 62 0.04 8.85 22.94
CA ILE A 62 -0.26 8.85 21.49
C ILE A 62 0.46 10.05 20.83
N VAL A 63 1.28 9.85 19.80
CA VAL A 63 2.01 10.92 19.08
C VAL A 63 1.88 10.78 17.56
N GLY A 64 1.42 11.85 16.88
CA GLY A 64 1.47 12.08 15.42
C GLY A 64 0.43 11.29 14.60
N GLY A 65 -0.09 11.87 13.51
CA GLY A 65 -1.06 11.27 12.57
C GLY A 65 -2.55 11.35 12.98
N SER A 66 -3.47 11.28 12.00
CA SER A 66 -4.92 11.20 12.27
C SER A 66 -5.29 9.77 12.65
N ASN A 67 -5.55 9.51 13.93
CA ASN A 67 -6.05 8.21 14.37
C ASN A 67 -7.40 7.91 13.71
N SER A 68 -7.53 6.71 13.16
CA SER A 68 -8.81 6.25 12.64
C SER A 68 -9.68 5.77 13.80
N ASN A 69 -10.89 6.30 13.89
CA ASN A 69 -11.88 5.78 14.83
C ASN A 69 -12.27 4.36 14.43
N LEU A 70 -12.60 3.53 15.43
CA LEU A 70 -13.17 2.22 15.17
C LEU A 70 -14.42 2.36 14.29
N GLY A 71 -14.47 1.60 13.19
CA GLY A 71 -15.57 1.66 12.21
C GLY A 71 -15.49 2.78 11.17
N ALA A 72 -14.45 3.62 11.18
CA ALA A 72 -14.25 4.60 10.11
C ALA A 72 -14.04 3.94 8.73
N PHE A 73 -13.31 2.82 8.72
CA PHE A 73 -12.98 2.02 7.53
C PHE A 73 -13.43 0.57 7.72
N PRO A 74 -14.74 0.28 7.67
CA PRO A 74 -15.28 -1.03 8.05
C PRO A 74 -14.92 -2.16 7.07
N TYR A 75 -14.39 -1.80 5.90
CA TYR A 75 -13.87 -2.72 4.89
C TYR A 75 -12.37 -3.01 5.03
N GLN A 76 -11.67 -2.30 5.92
CA GLN A 76 -10.24 -2.50 6.12
C GLN A 76 -9.99 -3.92 6.64
N ALA A 77 -9.10 -4.65 5.95
CA ALA A 77 -8.48 -5.85 6.46
C ALA A 77 -7.01 -5.54 6.81
N GLY A 78 -6.61 -5.96 8.00
CA GLY A 78 -5.20 -6.13 8.34
C GLY A 78 -4.78 -7.57 8.03
N LEU A 79 -3.59 -7.76 7.46
CA LEU A 79 -3.06 -9.06 7.12
C LEU A 79 -1.74 -9.31 7.85
N LEU A 80 -1.66 -10.44 8.53
CA LEU A 80 -0.40 -11.00 9.03
C LEU A 80 -0.06 -12.24 8.22
N ALA A 81 0.92 -12.12 7.33
CA ALA A 81 1.45 -13.21 6.52
C ALA A 81 2.41 -14.06 7.36
N SER A 82 2.19 -15.37 7.42
CA SER A 82 3.05 -16.29 8.20
C SER A 82 4.17 -16.88 7.35
N PHE A 83 5.41 -16.74 7.82
CA PHE A 83 6.62 -17.33 7.24
C PHE A 83 7.36 -18.18 8.28
N SER A 84 8.35 -18.96 7.86
CA SER A 84 9.20 -19.74 8.78
C SER A 84 10.00 -18.86 9.76
N GLY A 85 10.34 -17.63 9.36
CA GLY A 85 11.15 -16.69 10.14
C GLY A 85 10.38 -15.59 10.86
N GLY A 86 9.03 -15.62 10.87
CA GLY A 86 8.21 -14.60 11.53
C GLY A 86 6.92 -14.30 10.77
N GLN A 87 6.31 -13.15 11.10
CA GLN A 87 5.12 -12.66 10.41
C GLN A 87 5.45 -11.38 9.64
N GLY A 88 4.91 -11.25 8.43
CA GLY A 88 4.95 -10.01 7.65
C GLY A 88 3.61 -9.27 7.69
N VAL A 89 3.63 -7.95 7.52
CA VAL A 89 2.42 -7.12 7.47
C VAL A 89 2.03 -6.73 6.03
N CYS A 90 0.72 -6.79 5.78
CA CYS A 90 0.04 -6.18 4.63
C CYS A 90 -1.36 -5.68 5.03
N GLY A 91 -2.01 -4.95 4.13
CA GLY A 91 -3.41 -4.59 4.16
C GLY A 91 -4.27 -5.40 3.19
N GLY A 92 -5.57 -5.17 3.27
CA GLY A 92 -6.56 -5.75 2.36
C GLY A 92 -7.90 -5.02 2.44
N SER A 93 -8.81 -5.41 1.56
CA SER A 93 -10.17 -4.85 1.45
C SER A 93 -11.22 -5.95 1.44
N LEU A 94 -12.16 -5.93 2.37
CA LEU A 94 -13.29 -6.86 2.39
C LEU A 94 -14.26 -6.55 1.23
N LEU A 95 -14.34 -7.42 0.22
CA LEU A 95 -15.25 -7.24 -0.93
C LEU A 95 -16.65 -7.78 -0.68
N ASN A 96 -16.74 -8.84 0.12
CA ASN A 96 -17.99 -9.44 0.60
C ASN A 96 -17.68 -10.25 1.86
N VAL A 97 -18.70 -10.89 2.46
CA VAL A 97 -18.56 -11.64 3.71
C VAL A 97 -17.58 -12.82 3.67
N ARG A 98 -17.02 -13.17 2.51
CA ARG A 98 -16.12 -14.32 2.34
C ARG A 98 -14.84 -14.02 1.54
N ARG A 99 -14.66 -12.81 1.02
CA ARG A 99 -13.54 -12.47 0.13
C ARG A 99 -12.86 -11.17 0.53
N VAL A 100 -11.54 -11.23 0.64
CA VAL A 100 -10.67 -10.08 0.85
C VAL A 100 -9.76 -9.91 -0.36
N LEU A 101 -9.69 -8.69 -0.90
CA LEU A 101 -8.75 -8.30 -1.93
C LEU A 101 -7.47 -7.77 -1.30
N THR A 102 -6.31 -8.09 -1.87
CA THR A 102 -5.00 -7.58 -1.45
C THR A 102 -4.04 -7.57 -2.63
N ALA A 103 -2.79 -7.16 -2.42
CA ALA A 103 -1.72 -7.25 -3.39
C ALA A 103 -1.20 -8.70 -3.50
N ALA A 104 -0.73 -9.10 -4.68
CA ALA A 104 -0.14 -10.43 -4.89
C ALA A 104 1.18 -10.59 -4.14
N HIS A 105 1.99 -9.52 -4.08
CA HIS A 105 3.27 -9.56 -3.38
C HIS A 105 3.13 -9.89 -1.88
N CYS A 106 1.98 -9.59 -1.26
CA CYS A 106 1.70 -9.95 0.13
C CYS A 106 1.65 -11.46 0.38
N TRP A 107 1.38 -12.24 -0.66
CA TRP A 107 1.39 -13.70 -0.62
C TRP A 107 2.71 -14.27 -1.15
N PHE A 108 3.20 -13.72 -2.26
CA PHE A 108 4.47 -14.10 -2.87
C PHE A 108 5.15 -12.89 -3.52
N ASP A 109 6.26 -12.45 -2.91
CA ASP A 109 7.02 -11.27 -3.33
C ASP A 109 8.15 -11.60 -4.33
N GLY A 110 8.13 -12.77 -4.96
CA GLY A 110 9.22 -13.22 -5.85
C GLY A 110 10.35 -13.96 -5.15
N ARG A 111 10.49 -13.84 -3.82
CA ARG A 111 11.50 -14.55 -3.03
C ARG A 111 10.90 -15.33 -1.86
N ASN A 112 9.93 -14.74 -1.18
CA ASN A 112 9.29 -15.24 0.03
C ASN A 112 7.85 -15.63 -0.29
N GLN A 113 7.49 -16.85 0.07
CA GLN A 113 6.14 -17.40 -0.06
C GLN A 113 5.51 -17.51 1.33
N ALA A 114 4.40 -16.80 1.55
CA ALA A 114 3.63 -16.93 2.78
C ALA A 114 2.96 -18.32 2.83
N THR A 115 2.86 -18.88 4.03
CA THR A 115 2.22 -20.18 4.28
C THR A 115 0.74 -20.05 4.61
N SER A 116 0.36 -18.92 5.21
CA SER A 116 -1.01 -18.58 5.59
C SER A 116 -1.10 -17.08 5.88
N PHE A 117 -2.33 -16.57 5.93
CA PHE A 117 -2.66 -15.28 6.49
C PHE A 117 -3.49 -15.43 7.76
N THR A 118 -3.25 -14.57 8.74
CA THR A 118 -4.28 -14.12 9.68
C THR A 118 -4.92 -12.85 9.12
N VAL A 119 -6.19 -12.94 8.75
CA VAL A 119 -7.01 -11.79 8.33
C VAL A 119 -7.65 -11.18 9.57
N VAL A 120 -7.47 -9.88 9.77
CA VAL A 120 -7.97 -9.11 10.91
C VAL A 120 -9.00 -8.10 10.39
N LEU A 121 -10.25 -8.21 10.83
CA LEU A 121 -11.36 -7.33 10.44
C LEU A 121 -11.96 -6.61 11.65
N GLY A 122 -12.46 -5.40 11.44
CA GLY A 122 -13.18 -4.64 12.47
C GLY A 122 -12.31 -4.25 13.67
N SER A 123 -11.03 -3.99 13.42
CA SER A 123 -10.07 -3.51 14.41
C SER A 123 -9.32 -2.30 13.88
N VAL A 124 -8.89 -1.44 14.80
CA VAL A 124 -7.89 -0.39 14.52
C VAL A 124 -6.50 -0.83 14.94
N ARG A 125 -6.33 -2.08 15.35
CA ARG A 125 -5.06 -2.71 15.73
C ARG A 125 -4.87 -4.02 14.97
N LEU A 126 -3.64 -4.38 14.67
CA LEU A 126 -3.29 -5.53 13.84
C LEU A 126 -2.98 -6.78 14.68
N PHE A 127 -2.31 -6.63 15.82
CA PHE A 127 -1.91 -7.74 16.70
C PHE A 127 -2.92 -8.02 17.82
N SER A 128 -3.88 -7.13 18.03
CA SER A 128 -4.91 -7.24 19.06
C SER A 128 -6.32 -6.92 18.54
N GLY A 129 -7.33 -7.48 19.20
CA GLY A 129 -8.75 -7.27 18.88
C GLY A 129 -9.20 -7.78 17.51
N GLY A 130 -10.39 -7.32 17.09
CA GLY A 130 -11.01 -7.65 15.82
C GLY A 130 -11.51 -9.09 15.68
N THR A 131 -12.14 -9.35 14.54
CA THR A 131 -12.42 -10.72 14.07
C THR A 131 -11.18 -11.24 13.34
N ARG A 132 -10.63 -12.37 13.79
CA ARG A 132 -9.38 -12.95 13.27
C ARG A 132 -9.66 -14.29 12.59
N LEU A 133 -9.31 -14.40 11.31
CA LEU A 133 -9.53 -15.61 10.52
C LEU A 133 -8.23 -16.08 9.88
N ASN A 134 -7.84 -17.33 10.14
CA ASN A 134 -6.66 -17.93 9.52
C ASN A 134 -7.04 -18.66 8.23
N THR A 135 -6.29 -18.42 7.14
CA THR A 135 -6.51 -19.08 5.85
C THR A 135 -5.22 -19.19 5.05
N ALA A 136 -5.10 -20.26 4.27
CA ALA A 136 -4.08 -20.42 3.24
C ALA A 136 -4.69 -20.40 1.82
N SER A 137 -5.99 -20.14 1.70
CA SER A 137 -6.67 -20.09 0.41
C SER A 137 -6.50 -18.71 -0.22
N VAL A 138 -5.49 -18.60 -1.09
CA VAL A 138 -5.13 -17.38 -1.79
C VAL A 138 -5.01 -17.66 -3.28
N VAL A 139 -5.61 -16.80 -4.09
CA VAL A 139 -5.54 -16.86 -5.56
C VAL A 139 -4.90 -15.57 -6.05
N MET A 140 -3.66 -15.66 -6.52
CA MET A 140 -2.97 -14.55 -7.18
C MET A 140 -3.43 -14.41 -8.63
N HIS A 141 -3.31 -13.22 -9.18
CA HIS A 141 -3.45 -13.03 -10.61
C HIS A 141 -2.43 -13.90 -11.37
N GLY A 142 -2.88 -14.68 -12.35
CA GLY A 142 -2.04 -15.66 -13.06
C GLY A 142 -0.87 -15.06 -13.86
N SER A 143 -0.89 -13.74 -14.08
CA SER A 143 0.17 -12.98 -14.73
C SER A 143 0.90 -12.02 -13.77
N TRP A 144 0.87 -12.29 -12.46
CA TRP A 144 1.67 -11.56 -11.47
C TRP A 144 3.17 -11.63 -11.84
N ASN A 145 3.83 -10.47 -11.91
CA ASN A 145 5.28 -10.38 -12.11
C ASN A 145 5.89 -9.43 -11.06
N PRO A 146 6.68 -9.95 -10.08
CA PRO A 146 7.23 -9.15 -8.99
C PRO A 146 8.32 -8.17 -9.42
N SER A 147 9.12 -8.52 -10.43
CA SER A 147 10.21 -7.65 -10.92
C SER A 147 9.70 -6.41 -11.65
N LEU A 148 8.48 -6.48 -12.21
CA LEU A 148 7.86 -5.36 -12.93
C LEU A 148 6.62 -4.82 -12.22
N ILE A 149 6.22 -5.36 -11.07
CA ILE A 149 4.97 -5.04 -10.38
C ILE A 149 3.76 -5.08 -11.35
N ARG A 150 3.65 -6.14 -12.16
CA ARG A 150 2.54 -6.30 -13.12
C ARG A 150 1.46 -7.18 -12.53
N ASN A 151 0.23 -6.70 -12.53
CA ASN A 151 -0.93 -7.43 -12.03
C ASN A 151 -0.78 -7.81 -10.54
N ASP A 152 -0.36 -6.85 -9.72
CA ASP A 152 -0.15 -7.03 -8.27
C ASP A 152 -1.48 -7.11 -7.51
N ILE A 153 -2.19 -8.22 -7.69
CA ILE A 153 -3.52 -8.40 -7.12
C ILE A 153 -3.77 -9.87 -6.78
N ALA A 154 -4.33 -10.10 -5.60
CA ALA A 154 -4.70 -11.42 -5.11
C ALA A 154 -6.03 -11.39 -4.35
N MET A 155 -6.71 -12.53 -4.36
CA MET A 155 -7.94 -12.78 -3.64
C MET A 155 -7.69 -13.78 -2.52
N ILE A 156 -8.06 -13.41 -1.30
CA ILE A 156 -8.06 -14.30 -0.14
C ILE A 156 -9.48 -14.82 0.07
N ASN A 157 -9.65 -16.14 0.13
CA ASN A 157 -10.91 -16.77 0.52
C ASN A 157 -10.92 -17.02 2.03
N LEU A 158 -11.91 -16.45 2.71
CA LEU A 158 -12.10 -16.64 4.15
C LEU A 158 -12.62 -18.08 4.43
N PRO A 159 -12.19 -18.69 5.55
CA PRO A 159 -12.58 -20.06 5.89
C PRO A 159 -14.07 -20.17 6.23
N SER A 160 -14.68 -19.07 6.66
CA SER A 160 -16.10 -18.93 6.98
C SER A 160 -16.61 -17.53 6.62
N ASN A 161 -17.94 -17.38 6.58
CA ASN A 161 -18.55 -16.06 6.41
C ASN A 161 -18.34 -15.20 7.66
N VAL A 162 -18.04 -13.93 7.46
CA VAL A 162 -17.93 -12.93 8.54
C VAL A 162 -19.25 -12.18 8.70
N ALA A 163 -19.68 -12.00 9.95
CA ALA A 163 -20.85 -11.20 10.27
C ALA A 163 -20.56 -9.71 10.03
N THR A 164 -21.45 -9.01 9.33
CA THR A 164 -21.35 -7.57 9.14
C THR A 164 -21.79 -6.82 10.41
N SER A 165 -21.22 -5.64 10.61
CA SER A 165 -21.49 -4.75 11.74
C SER A 165 -21.13 -3.31 11.36
N GLY A 166 -21.29 -2.35 12.29
CA GLY A 166 -20.78 -0.99 12.11
C GLY A 166 -19.26 -0.91 11.87
N ASN A 167 -18.52 -1.96 12.27
CA ASN A 167 -17.07 -2.03 12.15
C ASN A 167 -16.60 -2.99 11.06
N ILE A 168 -17.49 -3.81 10.50
CA ILE A 168 -17.17 -4.80 9.46
C ILE A 168 -18.23 -4.70 8.36
N ALA A 169 -17.87 -4.15 7.21
CA ALA A 169 -18.76 -4.02 6.08
C ALA A 169 -17.95 -4.08 4.78
N PRO A 170 -18.49 -4.68 3.71
CA PRO A 170 -17.78 -4.77 2.44
C PRO A 170 -17.67 -3.40 1.75
N ILE A 171 -16.62 -3.23 0.94
CA ILE A 171 -16.45 -2.09 0.04
C ILE A 171 -17.05 -2.39 -1.34
N ALA A 172 -17.59 -1.37 -2.00
CA ALA A 172 -18.09 -1.53 -3.36
C ALA A 172 -16.94 -1.45 -4.38
N LEU A 173 -17.04 -2.22 -5.45
CA LEU A 173 -16.20 -2.06 -6.64
C LEU A 173 -16.84 -1.02 -7.60
N PRO A 174 -16.06 -0.45 -8.53
CA PRO A 174 -16.58 0.38 -9.60
C PRO A 174 -17.58 -0.41 -10.46
N SER A 175 -18.63 0.24 -10.93
CA SER A 175 -19.67 -0.38 -11.76
C SER A 175 -20.25 0.58 -12.81
N GLY A 176 -20.83 0.04 -13.89
CA GLY A 176 -21.41 0.86 -14.96
C GLY A 176 -20.41 1.85 -15.54
N ASN A 177 -20.77 3.14 -15.58
CA ASN A 177 -19.91 4.20 -16.12
C ASN A 177 -18.60 4.40 -15.34
N GLU A 178 -18.53 3.95 -14.08
CA GLU A 178 -17.34 4.09 -13.24
C GLU A 178 -16.20 3.17 -13.70
N LEU A 179 -16.51 2.10 -14.44
CA LEU A 179 -15.50 1.20 -15.02
C LEU A 179 -14.59 1.91 -16.03
N ASN A 180 -15.06 3.01 -16.61
CA ASN A 180 -14.31 3.84 -17.56
C ASN A 180 -13.81 5.16 -16.92
N ASN A 181 -14.00 5.33 -15.62
CA ASN A 181 -13.56 6.52 -14.91
C ASN A 181 -12.11 6.32 -14.42
N ASN A 182 -11.23 7.24 -14.78
CA ASN A 182 -9.84 7.25 -14.29
C ASN A 182 -9.71 7.94 -12.91
N PHE A 183 -10.81 8.48 -12.39
CA PHE A 183 -10.91 9.20 -11.13
C PHE A 183 -9.99 10.42 -11.00
N ASN A 184 -9.41 10.91 -12.10
CA ASN A 184 -8.47 12.02 -12.07
C ASN A 184 -9.08 13.27 -11.41
N GLY A 185 -8.34 13.88 -10.48
CA GLY A 185 -8.78 15.03 -9.70
C GLY A 185 -9.69 14.69 -8.51
N ALA A 186 -10.15 13.44 -8.37
CA ALA A 186 -10.85 13.01 -7.16
C ALA A 186 -9.90 12.93 -5.96
N THR A 187 -10.43 13.11 -4.76
CA THR A 187 -9.70 12.79 -3.53
C THR A 187 -9.96 11.33 -3.17
N ALA A 188 -8.89 10.56 -3.08
CA ALA A 188 -8.90 9.17 -2.64
C ALA A 188 -8.31 9.06 -1.24
N THR A 189 -8.91 8.22 -0.40
CA THR A 189 -8.39 7.90 0.93
C THR A 189 -7.70 6.55 0.88
N ALA A 190 -6.43 6.51 1.27
CA ALA A 190 -5.71 5.28 1.58
C ALA A 190 -5.74 5.04 3.10
N SER A 191 -5.87 3.79 3.53
CA SER A 191 -5.82 3.43 4.96
C SER A 191 -5.05 2.14 5.20
N GLY A 192 -4.33 2.07 6.31
CA GLY A 192 -3.49 0.93 6.64
C GLY A 192 -2.74 1.09 7.96
N PHE A 193 -1.96 0.06 8.27
CA PHE A 193 -1.21 -0.07 9.53
C PHE A 193 0.26 0.31 9.34
N GLY A 194 0.59 0.97 8.23
CA GLY A 194 1.94 1.34 7.87
C GLY A 194 2.56 2.44 8.72
N LEU A 195 3.78 2.82 8.35
CA LEU A 195 4.52 3.92 8.98
C LEU A 195 3.71 5.22 8.89
N SER A 196 3.86 6.08 9.89
CA SER A 196 3.24 7.42 9.89
C SER A 196 3.91 8.42 8.93
N ARG A 197 5.12 8.10 8.47
CA ARG A 197 5.95 8.80 7.48
C ARG A 197 7.14 7.91 7.11
N ASP A 198 7.85 8.23 6.03
CA ASP A 198 9.08 7.51 5.66
C ASP A 198 10.12 7.59 6.79
N GLY A 199 10.68 6.43 7.17
CA GLY A 199 11.58 6.31 8.32
C GLY A 199 10.94 6.63 9.70
N GLY A 200 9.61 6.79 9.76
CA GLY A 200 8.86 7.15 10.95
C GLY A 200 8.63 6.00 11.93
N SER A 201 7.91 6.30 13.03
CA SER A 201 7.44 5.30 13.99
C SER A 201 6.03 4.83 13.65
N VAL A 202 5.72 3.59 14.03
CA VAL A 202 4.35 3.08 14.13
C VAL A 202 3.83 3.33 15.55
N ASP A 203 2.54 3.64 15.69
CA ASP A 203 1.86 3.78 16.98
C ASP A 203 0.88 2.62 17.27
N GLY A 204 0.87 1.61 16.39
CA GLY A 204 0.02 0.42 16.53
C GLY A 204 -1.44 0.64 16.13
N ASN A 205 -1.83 1.83 15.62
CA ASN A 205 -3.19 2.12 15.22
C ASN A 205 -3.36 2.29 13.71
N LEU A 206 -4.56 1.99 13.20
CA LEU A 206 -4.96 2.23 11.82
C LEU A 206 -4.88 3.73 11.49
N ARG A 207 -4.15 4.05 10.43
CA ARG A 207 -4.01 5.40 9.88
C ARG A 207 -4.72 5.53 8.54
N HIS A 208 -4.92 6.76 8.12
CA HIS A 208 -5.39 7.08 6.79
C HIS A 208 -4.79 8.39 6.29
N VAL A 209 -4.79 8.55 4.97
CA VAL A 209 -4.35 9.76 4.28
C VAL A 209 -5.22 10.01 3.06
N ASP A 210 -5.54 11.29 2.83
CA ASP A 210 -6.26 11.74 1.65
C ASP A 210 -5.28 12.25 0.60
N LEU A 211 -5.37 11.67 -0.59
CA LEU A 211 -4.48 11.87 -1.72
C LEU A 211 -5.28 12.26 -2.98
N PRO A 212 -4.88 13.31 -3.72
CA PRO A 212 -5.46 13.61 -5.02
C PRO A 212 -5.07 12.54 -6.04
N VAL A 213 -6.04 12.00 -6.78
CA VAL A 213 -5.77 11.12 -7.93
C VAL A 213 -5.24 11.96 -9.09
N ILE A 214 -4.16 11.50 -9.71
CA ILE A 214 -3.50 12.13 -10.86
C ILE A 214 -3.47 11.16 -12.04
N THR A 215 -3.31 11.70 -13.25
CA THR A 215 -3.25 10.88 -14.46
C THR A 215 -2.00 10.01 -14.49
N ASN A 216 -2.07 8.87 -15.20
CA ASN A 216 -0.90 8.02 -15.40
C ASN A 216 0.26 8.76 -16.09
N ALA A 217 -0.05 9.68 -17.01
CA ALA A 217 0.97 10.48 -17.69
C ALA A 217 1.84 11.29 -16.71
N VAL A 218 1.27 11.75 -15.59
CA VAL A 218 2.04 12.48 -14.57
C VAL A 218 2.96 11.53 -13.82
N CYS A 219 2.47 10.40 -13.31
CA CYS A 219 3.32 9.48 -12.55
C CYS A 219 4.32 8.71 -13.43
N THR A 220 4.10 8.56 -14.73
CA THR A 220 5.09 7.96 -15.66
C THR A 220 6.41 8.72 -15.67
N VAL A 221 6.41 10.03 -15.38
CA VAL A 221 7.65 10.82 -15.28
C VAL A 221 8.52 10.33 -14.12
N SER A 222 7.91 9.98 -12.98
CA SER A 222 8.61 9.47 -11.80
C SER A 222 8.87 7.96 -11.87
N PHE A 223 8.07 7.21 -12.62
CA PHE A 223 8.14 5.74 -12.73
C PHE A 223 8.20 5.27 -14.19
N PRO A 224 9.23 5.66 -14.96
CA PRO A 224 9.33 5.35 -16.38
C PRO A 224 9.43 3.83 -16.62
N GLY A 225 8.62 3.31 -17.54
CA GLY A 225 8.59 1.88 -17.87
C GLY A 225 7.84 0.99 -16.88
N ILE A 226 7.42 1.51 -15.72
CA ILE A 226 6.66 0.76 -14.72
C ILE A 226 5.16 0.99 -14.87
N ILE A 227 4.70 2.23 -15.06
CA ILE A 227 3.26 2.53 -15.11
C ILE A 227 2.57 1.85 -16.30
N GLN A 228 1.41 1.24 -16.03
CA GLN A 228 0.47 0.66 -16.99
C GLN A 228 -0.86 1.42 -16.95
N SER A 229 -1.71 1.23 -17.95
CA SER A 229 -3.08 1.75 -17.95
C SER A 229 -3.97 1.16 -16.84
N SER A 230 -3.57 0.02 -16.27
CA SER A 230 -4.23 -0.62 -15.13
C SER A 230 -3.82 -0.03 -13.78
N ASN A 231 -2.87 0.89 -13.73
CA ASN A 231 -2.46 1.54 -12.48
C ASN A 231 -3.30 2.79 -12.22
N ILE A 232 -3.53 3.08 -10.94
CA ILE A 232 -4.05 4.38 -10.49
C ILE A 232 -2.93 5.13 -9.79
N CYS A 233 -2.80 6.42 -10.07
CA CYS A 233 -1.74 7.24 -9.51
C CYS A 233 -2.31 8.31 -8.59
N THR A 234 -1.61 8.58 -7.51
CA THR A 234 -1.95 9.61 -6.53
C THR A 234 -0.80 10.59 -6.37
N SER A 235 -1.11 11.83 -6.00
CA SER A 235 -0.10 12.86 -5.81
C SER A 235 0.52 12.78 -4.41
N GLY A 236 1.85 12.69 -4.38
CA GLY A 236 2.66 12.81 -3.18
C GLY A 236 2.82 14.23 -2.63
N ALA A 237 2.20 15.23 -3.27
CA ALA A 237 2.45 16.64 -2.99
C ALA A 237 2.16 17.00 -1.53
N ASN A 238 2.98 17.91 -0.98
CA ASN A 238 2.96 18.32 0.44
C ASN A 238 3.35 17.21 1.42
N GLY A 239 4.13 16.22 0.98
CA GLY A 239 4.67 15.15 1.84
C GLY A 239 3.61 14.16 2.32
N ARG A 240 2.53 13.99 1.56
CA ARG A 240 1.47 13.01 1.83
C ARG A 240 1.65 11.82 0.92
N SER A 241 1.74 10.62 1.45
CA SER A 241 1.84 9.39 0.65
C SER A 241 1.25 8.22 1.42
N THR A 242 0.97 7.14 0.71
CA THR A 242 0.95 5.80 1.32
C THR A 242 2.35 5.49 1.83
N CYS A 243 2.45 4.81 2.97
CA CYS A 243 3.73 4.47 3.58
C CYS A 243 3.91 2.95 3.65
N GLN A 244 5.13 2.54 3.97
CA GLN A 244 5.48 1.13 4.18
C GLN A 244 4.50 0.48 5.17
N GLY A 245 3.91 -0.66 4.79
CA GLY A 245 2.92 -1.40 5.60
C GLY A 245 1.46 -1.12 5.28
N ASP A 246 1.17 -0.16 4.40
CA ASP A 246 -0.15 -0.03 3.79
C ASP A 246 -0.35 -1.01 2.63
N SER A 247 0.72 -1.58 2.08
CA SER A 247 0.76 -2.49 0.93
C SER A 247 -0.34 -3.56 0.94
N GLY A 248 -1.08 -3.69 -0.15
CA GLY A 248 -2.28 -4.52 -0.28
C GLY A 248 -3.56 -3.85 0.24
N GLY A 249 -3.46 -2.70 0.90
CA GLY A 249 -4.55 -1.95 1.50
C GLY A 249 -5.45 -1.22 0.49
N PRO A 250 -6.59 -0.69 0.96
CA PRO A 250 -7.58 -0.01 0.13
C PRO A 250 -7.13 1.39 -0.30
N LEU A 251 -7.37 1.73 -1.57
CA LEU A 251 -7.47 3.11 -2.04
C LEU A 251 -8.92 3.40 -2.46
N VAL A 252 -9.57 4.36 -1.80
CA VAL A 252 -11.03 4.54 -1.87
C VAL A 252 -11.43 5.94 -2.27
N VAL A 253 -12.36 6.06 -3.22
CA VAL A 253 -13.06 7.32 -3.52
C VAL A 253 -14.48 7.26 -2.96
N THR A 254 -14.95 8.37 -2.41
CA THR A 254 -16.37 8.54 -2.06
C THR A 254 -17.07 9.32 -3.17
N SER A 255 -18.08 8.71 -3.79
CA SER A 255 -18.91 9.32 -4.82
C SER A 255 -20.38 9.05 -4.51
N ASN A 256 -21.22 10.10 -4.49
CA ASN A 256 -22.65 10.00 -4.17
C ASN A 256 -22.93 9.23 -2.86
N ASN A 257 -22.18 9.54 -1.79
CA ASN A 257 -22.21 8.86 -0.49
C ASN A 257 -21.90 7.35 -0.53
N ARG A 258 -21.36 6.84 -1.65
CA ARG A 258 -20.89 5.47 -1.79
C ARG A 258 -19.37 5.45 -1.83
N ARG A 259 -18.77 4.61 -0.98
CA ARG A 259 -17.34 4.33 -0.99
C ARG A 259 -17.04 3.28 -2.04
N ILE A 260 -16.04 3.54 -2.89
CA ILE A 260 -15.68 2.72 -4.04
C ILE A 260 -14.18 2.43 -3.95
N LEU A 261 -13.81 1.15 -3.99
CA LEU A 261 -12.42 0.71 -4.05
C LEU A 261 -11.88 0.93 -5.47
N ILE A 262 -10.97 1.88 -5.63
CA ILE A 262 -10.41 2.26 -6.93
C ILE A 262 -8.98 1.73 -7.14
N GLY A 263 -8.34 1.23 -6.08
CA GLY A 263 -6.98 0.70 -6.15
C GLY A 263 -6.63 -0.18 -4.96
N VAL A 264 -5.53 -0.92 -5.15
CA VAL A 264 -4.81 -1.68 -4.13
C VAL A 264 -3.42 -1.05 -4.07
N THR A 265 -2.97 -0.69 -2.87
CA THR A 265 -1.69 0.01 -2.64
C THR A 265 -0.49 -0.91 -2.72
#